data_AF-A0A6I5R3M0-F1
#
_entry.id   AF-A0A6I5R3M0-F1
#
_cell.length_a   1.000
_cell.length_b   1.000
_cell.length_c   1.000
_cell.angle_alpha   90.00
_cell.angle_beta   90.00
_cell.angle_gamma   90.00
#
_symmetry.space_group_name_H-M   'P 1'
#
loop_
_entity.id
_entity.type
_entity.pdbx_description
1 polymer ?
#
loop_
_entity_poly.entity_id
_entity_poly.type
_entity_poly.pdbx_seq_one_letter_code
_entity_poly.pdbx_strand_id
1 'polypeptide(L)'
;MISAPISPQLDAYYSLIDDLLQCPAGSEPELLAQHPDLLNSQLVQTLLQVASMLAHRDQQDASQFLVFIARKLAQELKEQSQ
;
A
#
# COMPACT_ATOMS: atom_id res chain seq x y z
N MET A 1 -18.76 -17.69 17.72
CA MET A 1 -18.52 -16.29 17.30
C MET A 1 -17.61 -16.37 16.09
N ILE A 2 -18.05 -15.81 14.97
CA ILE A 2 -17.41 -15.95 13.66
C ILE A 2 -16.21 -15.00 13.60
N SER A 3 -14.99 -15.51 13.54
CA SER A 3 -13.83 -14.70 13.18
C SER A 3 -13.14 -15.43 12.04
N ALA A 4 -13.48 -14.98 10.84
CA ALA A 4 -12.90 -15.44 9.59
C ALA A 4 -11.37 -15.49 9.69
N PRO A 5 -10.70 -16.43 9.00
CA PRO A 5 -9.24 -16.38 8.90
C PRO A 5 -8.90 -15.06 8.23
N ILE A 6 -8.37 -14.11 9.00
CA ILE A 6 -7.67 -12.97 8.45
C ILE A 6 -6.58 -13.54 7.55
N SER A 7 -6.76 -13.40 6.25
CA SER A 7 -5.81 -13.89 5.26
C SER A 7 -4.46 -13.24 5.59
N PRO A 8 -3.37 -14.00 5.80
CA PRO A 8 -2.08 -13.44 6.24
C PRO A 8 -1.54 -12.34 5.30
N GLN A 9 -2.01 -12.32 4.05
CA GLN A 9 -1.67 -11.31 3.04
C GLN A 9 -2.28 -9.93 3.35
N LEU A 10 -3.50 -9.87 3.89
CA LEU A 10 -4.16 -8.59 4.16
C LEU A 10 -3.47 -7.85 5.29
N ASP A 11 -3.14 -8.56 6.37
CA ASP A 11 -2.33 -8.07 7.50
C ASP A 11 -0.95 -7.60 7.03
N ALA A 12 -0.33 -8.33 6.11
CA ALA A 12 0.96 -7.93 5.52
C ALA A 12 0.83 -6.63 4.72
N TYR A 13 -0.24 -6.44 3.95
CA TYR A 13 -0.49 -5.17 3.24
C TYR A 13 -0.68 -4.01 4.22
N TYR A 14 -1.47 -4.19 5.28
CA TYR A 14 -1.67 -3.13 6.26
C TYR A 14 -0.39 -2.79 7.04
N SER A 15 0.39 -3.81 7.43
CA SER A 15 1.68 -3.59 8.09
C SER A 15 2.63 -2.82 7.17
N LEU A 16 2.73 -3.23 5.90
CA LEU A 16 3.54 -2.53 4.90
C LEU A 16 3.08 -1.07 4.72
N ILE A 17 1.78 -0.81 4.71
CA ILE A 17 1.24 0.54 4.61
C ILE A 17 1.54 1.37 5.86
N ASP A 18 1.48 0.77 7.05
CA ASP A 18 1.84 1.45 8.29
C ASP A 18 3.33 1.81 8.29
N ASP A 19 4.19 0.86 7.93
CA ASP A 19 5.64 1.09 7.74
C ASP A 19 5.91 2.20 6.71
N LEU A 20 5.18 2.23 5.59
CA LEU A 20 5.28 3.29 4.58
C LEU A 20 4.92 4.67 5.14
N LEU A 21 3.93 4.74 6.02
CA LEU A 21 3.47 6.00 6.64
C LEU A 21 4.39 6.44 7.80
N GLN A 22 5.07 5.50 8.45
CA GLN A 22 6.01 5.76 9.54
C GLN A 22 7.43 6.03 9.03
N CYS A 23 7.78 5.54 7.83
CA CYS A 23 9.08 5.77 7.23
C CYS A 23 9.26 7.24 6.82
N PRO A 24 10.44 7.84 7.04
CA PRO A 24 10.76 9.14 6.49
C PRO A 24 10.82 9.05 4.95
N ALA A 25 10.32 10.09 4.29
CA ALA A 25 10.23 10.18 2.83
C ALA A 25 11.55 9.76 2.15
N GLY A 26 11.47 8.74 1.29
CA GLY A 26 12.60 8.20 0.53
C GLY A 26 12.87 6.70 0.76
N SER A 27 12.39 6.10 1.85
CA SER A 27 12.61 4.66 2.14
C SER A 27 11.49 3.76 1.64
N GLU A 28 10.40 4.36 1.16
CA GLU A 28 9.20 3.66 0.69
C GLU A 28 9.47 2.72 -0.51
N PRO A 29 10.21 3.12 -1.55
CA PRO A 29 10.52 2.21 -2.65
C PRO A 29 11.41 1.04 -2.22
N GLU A 30 12.27 1.24 -1.21
CA GLU A 30 13.16 0.20 -0.69
C GLU A 30 12.37 -0.83 0.14
N LEU A 31 11.43 -0.35 0.97
CA LEU A 31 10.47 -1.19 1.70
C LEU A 31 9.60 -2.00 0.74
N LEU A 32 9.04 -1.36 -0.29
CA LEU A 32 8.25 -2.05 -1.33
C LEU A 32 9.09 -3.11 -2.07
N ALA A 33 10.34 -2.78 -2.40
CA ALA A 33 11.27 -3.70 -3.08
C ALA A 33 11.67 -4.91 -2.22
N GLN A 34 11.60 -4.80 -0.89
CA GLN A 34 11.83 -5.94 0.03
C GLN A 34 10.67 -6.93 0.05
N HIS A 35 9.48 -6.52 -0.39
CA HIS A 35 8.27 -7.35 -0.39
C HIS A 35 7.66 -7.52 -1.79
N PRO A 36 8.41 -8.02 -2.80
CA PRO A 36 7.92 -8.17 -4.17
C PRO A 36 6.70 -9.12 -4.26
N ASP A 37 6.59 -10.10 -3.36
CA ASP A 37 5.43 -10.98 -3.24
C ASP A 37 4.12 -10.23 -2.93
N LEU A 38 4.21 -9.09 -2.25
CA LEU A 38 3.08 -8.24 -1.91
C LEU A 38 2.78 -7.21 -3.02
N LEU A 39 3.72 -6.97 -3.92
CA LEU A 39 3.59 -5.99 -5.00
C LEU A 39 2.67 -6.53 -6.11
N ASN A 40 1.37 -6.35 -5.91
CA ASN A 40 0.36 -6.81 -6.84
C ASN A 40 -0.83 -5.83 -6.91
N SER A 41 -1.77 -6.11 -7.81
CA SER A 41 -2.99 -5.32 -7.97
C SER A 41 -3.86 -5.27 -6.71
N GLN A 42 -3.71 -6.22 -5.78
CA GLN A 42 -4.41 -6.22 -4.50
C GLN A 42 -3.84 -5.15 -3.57
N LEU A 43 -2.51 -5.05 -3.44
CA LEU A 43 -1.85 -3.99 -2.67
C LEU A 43 -2.18 -2.59 -3.21
N VAL A 44 -2.20 -2.41 -4.54
CA VAL A 44 -2.61 -1.15 -5.18
C VAL A 44 -4.01 -0.74 -4.71
N GLN A 45 -4.97 -1.68 -4.70
CA GLN A 45 -6.32 -1.40 -4.24
C GLN A 45 -6.35 -1.06 -2.75
N THR A 46 -5.60 -1.80 -1.91
CA THR A 46 -5.53 -1.54 -0.47
C THR A 46 -4.96 -0.14 -0.18
N LEU A 47 -3.91 0.28 -0.90
CA LEU A 47 -3.34 1.62 -0.80
C LEU A 47 -4.37 2.71 -1.10
N LEU A 48 -5.17 2.56 -2.15
CA LEU A 48 -6.22 3.51 -2.52
C LEU A 48 -7.36 3.58 -1.48
N GLN A 49 -7.72 2.44 -0.90
CA GLN A 49 -8.71 2.37 0.18
C GLN A 49 -8.22 3.10 1.42
N VAL A 50 -6.98 2.81 1.86
CA VAL A 50 -6.39 3.49 3.03
C VAL A 50 -6.20 4.97 2.76
N ALA A 51 -5.72 5.35 1.56
CA ALA A 51 -5.60 6.75 1.17
C ALA A 51 -6.93 7.50 1.31
N SER A 52 -8.00 6.91 0.77
CA SER A 52 -9.34 7.49 0.91
C SER A 52 -9.72 7.64 2.39
N MET A 53 -9.46 6.64 3.24
CA MET A 53 -9.72 6.77 4.68
C MET A 53 -8.91 7.89 5.34
N LEU A 54 -7.63 8.06 4.96
CA LEU A 54 -6.76 9.12 5.48
C LEU A 54 -7.25 10.51 5.07
N ALA A 55 -7.73 10.67 3.83
CA ALA A 55 -8.32 11.92 3.37
C ALA A 55 -9.54 12.34 4.19
N HIS A 56 -10.35 11.38 4.66
CA HIS A 56 -11.48 11.65 5.56
C HIS A 56 -11.04 12.02 6.99
N ARG A 57 -9.81 11.66 7.39
CA ARG A 57 -9.25 11.94 8.72
C ARG A 57 -8.39 13.21 8.75
N ASP A 58 -8.54 14.10 7.79
CA ASP A 58 -7.73 15.32 7.61
C ASP A 58 -6.23 15.03 7.31
N GLN A 59 -5.87 13.77 7.06
CA GLN A 59 -4.50 13.36 6.71
C GLN A 59 -4.29 13.39 5.20
N GLN A 60 -4.48 14.57 4.60
CA GLN A 60 -4.39 14.74 3.14
C GLN A 60 -2.99 14.43 2.59
N ASP A 61 -1.92 14.82 3.29
CA ASP A 61 -0.54 14.52 2.89
C ASP A 61 -0.32 13.01 2.77
N ALA A 62 -0.71 12.26 3.81
CA ALA A 62 -0.59 10.81 3.85
C ALA A 62 -1.48 10.14 2.78
N SER A 63 -2.69 10.66 2.55
CA SER A 63 -3.56 10.19 1.46
C SER A 63 -2.90 10.38 0.09
N GLN A 64 -2.42 11.59 -0.22
CA GLN A 64 -1.79 11.87 -1.51
C GLN A 64 -0.55 11.00 -1.73
N PHE A 65 0.22 10.81 -0.67
CA PHE A 65 1.37 9.92 -0.66
C PHE A 65 0.98 8.48 -1.04
N LEU A 66 0.00 7.87 -0.37
CA LEU A 66 -0.44 6.51 -0.70
C LEU A 66 -1.01 6.39 -2.13
N VAL A 67 -1.76 7.39 -2.60
CA VAL A 67 -2.26 7.42 -3.99
C VAL A 67 -1.09 7.47 -4.99
N PHE A 68 -0.07 8.26 -4.70
CA PHE A 68 1.12 8.35 -5.55
C PHE A 68 1.82 6.99 -5.66
N ILE A 69 2.05 6.31 -4.52
CA ILE A 69 2.64 4.96 -4.50
C ILE A 69 1.77 3.96 -5.26
N ALA A 70 0.46 3.96 -5.02
CA ALA A 70 -0.47 3.06 -5.71
C ALA A 70 -0.41 3.21 -7.23
N ARG A 71 -0.35 4.45 -7.72
CA ARG A 71 -0.25 4.76 -9.16
C ARG A 71 1.08 4.30 -9.75
N LYS A 72 2.19 4.57 -9.06
CA LYS A 72 3.52 4.13 -9.49
C LYS A 72 3.56 2.61 -9.59
N LEU A 73 3.12 1.92 -8.53
CA LEU A 73 3.08 0.47 -8.49
C LEU A 73 2.18 -0.12 -9.59
N ALA A 74 1.01 0.47 -9.83
CA ALA A 74 0.14 0.04 -10.92
C ALA A 74 0.77 0.21 -12.31
N GLN A 75 1.66 1.17 -12.50
CA GLN A 75 2.41 1.35 -13.74
C GLN A 75 3.48 0.27 -13.87
N GLU A 76 4.30 0.06 -12.84
CA GLU A 76 5.34 -0.99 -12.80
C GLU A 76 4.75 -2.38 -13.10
N LEU A 77 3.59 -2.71 -12.52
CA LEU A 77 2.90 -3.98 -12.76
C LEU A 77 2.48 -4.16 -14.23
N LYS A 78 2.09 -3.07 -14.90
CA LYS A 78 1.78 -3.11 -16.34
C LYS A 78 3.05 -3.28 -17.16
N GLU A 79 4.12 -2.58 -16.80
CA GLU A 79 5.41 -2.65 -17.50
C GLU A 79 6.09 -4.02 -17.36
N GLN A 80 5.94 -4.69 -16.22
CA GLN A 80 6.45 -6.06 -16.00
C GLN A 80 5.67 -7.15 -16.77
N SER A 81 4.51 -6.81 -17.33
CA SER A 81 3.66 -7.74 -18.09
C SER A 81 3.83 -7.64 -19.61
N GLN A 82 4.86 -6.93 -20.11
CA GLN A 82 5.06 -6.60 -21.53
C GLN A 82 6.46 -6.99 -22.03
#